data_AF-A0A972YFP1-F1
#
_entry.id   AF-A0A972YFP1-F1
#
_cell.length_a   1.000
_cell.length_b   1.000
_cell.length_c   1.000
_cell.angle_alpha   90.00
_cell.angle_beta   90.00
_cell.angle_gamma   90.00
#
_symmetry.space_group_name_H-M   'P 1'
#
loop_
_entity.id
_entity.type
_entity.pdbx_description
1 polymer ?
#
loop_
_entity_poly.entity_id
_entity_poly.type
_entity_poly.pdbx_seq_one_letter_code
_entity_poly.pdbx_strand_id
1 'polypeptide(L)'
;MIKNILLVLCTAVLFQGCFEEVEDKWSAFIYPDPSNTKRFLILEDTTKDLKKCQELAKSYLIKENLDLATYKCGLHCVYNEKLKSNICEEMN
;
A
#
# COMPACT_ATOMS: atom_id res chain seq x y z
N MET A 1 45.83 -10.50 17.70
CA MET A 1 44.68 -10.98 16.89
C MET A 1 43.34 -10.44 17.38
N ILE A 2 43.12 -10.31 18.69
CA ILE A 2 41.90 -9.70 19.31
C ILE A 2 41.60 -8.29 18.78
N LYS A 3 42.62 -7.46 18.54
CA LYS A 3 42.46 -6.09 18.04
C LYS A 3 41.80 -6.00 16.65
N ASN A 4 41.97 -7.02 15.81
CA ASN A 4 41.30 -7.09 14.50
C ASN A 4 39.86 -7.60 14.64
N ILE A 5 39.62 -8.50 15.59
CA ILE A 5 38.27 -9.02 15.88
C ILE A 5 37.36 -7.89 16.38
N LEU A 6 37.87 -7.01 17.24
CA LEU A 6 37.11 -5.86 17.75
C LEU A 6 36.70 -4.89 16.62
N LEU A 7 37.61 -4.68 15.65
CA LEU A 7 37.38 -3.81 14.51
C LEU A 7 36.29 -4.36 13.56
N VAL A 8 36.27 -5.68 13.36
CA VAL A 8 35.26 -6.38 12.55
C VAL A 8 33.88 -6.32 13.22
N LEU A 9 33.81 -6.44 14.55
CA LEU A 9 32.55 -6.31 15.29
C LEU A 9 31.98 -4.88 15.24
N CYS A 10 32.82 -3.86 15.42
CA CYS A 10 32.38 -2.47 15.31
C CYS A 10 31.87 -2.13 13.90
N THR A 11 32.54 -2.62 12.86
CA THR A 11 32.09 -2.41 11.47
C THR A 11 30.79 -3.15 11.17
N ALA A 12 30.60 -4.37 11.68
CA ALA A 12 29.35 -5.11 11.53
C ALA A 12 28.13 -4.40 12.14
N VAL A 13 28.29 -3.71 13.27
CA VAL A 13 27.20 -2.93 13.91
C VAL A 13 26.91 -1.65 13.12
N LEU A 14 27.92 -1.00 12.54
CA LEU A 14 27.74 0.20 11.73
C LEU A 14 27.06 -0.07 10.37
N PHE A 15 27.13 -1.31 9.87
CA PHE A 15 26.44 -1.74 8.65
C PHE A 15 25.03 -2.33 8.88
N GLN A 16 24.55 -2.35 10.13
CA GLN A 16 23.12 -2.53 10.41
C GLN A 16 22.41 -1.21 10.10
N GLY A 17 22.37 -0.84 8.82
CA GLY A 17 21.54 0.27 8.37
C GLY A 17 20.10 0.06 8.87
N CYS A 18 19.40 1.14 9.17
CA CYS A 18 17.97 1.11 9.46
C CYS A 18 17.23 0.46 8.28
N PHE A 19 17.01 -0.86 8.36
CA PHE A 19 15.97 -1.52 7.59
C PHE A 19 14.66 -1.14 8.26
N GLU A 20 14.12 0.01 7.86
CA GLU A 20 12.73 0.33 8.13
C GLU A 20 11.93 -0.66 7.27
N GLU A 21 11.33 -1.68 7.91
CA GLU A 21 10.37 -2.54 7.24
C GLU A 21 9.20 -1.66 6.83
N VAL A 22 9.17 -1.26 5.56
CA VAL A 22 8.01 -0.58 4.98
C VAL A 22 6.90 -1.62 4.97
N GLU A 23 5.98 -1.47 5.92
CA GLU A 23 4.89 -2.42 6.11
C GLU A 23 3.92 -2.30 4.94
N ASP A 24 3.75 -3.41 4.20
CA ASP A 24 2.85 -3.47 3.04
C ASP A 24 1.47 -2.91 3.40
N LYS A 25 1.08 -1.83 2.71
CA LYS A 25 -0.19 -1.14 2.96
C LYS A 25 -1.02 -1.08 1.69
N TRP A 26 -2.09 -1.88 1.65
CA TRP A 26 -3.04 -1.91 0.55
C TRP A 26 -4.32 -1.14 0.85
N SER A 27 -4.66 -0.19 -0.04
CA SER A 27 -5.88 0.61 0.02
C SER A 27 -6.86 0.21 -1.09
N ALA A 28 -8.16 0.08 -0.76
CA ALA A 28 -9.19 -0.19 -1.75
C ALA A 28 -9.77 1.12 -2.31
N PHE A 29 -9.70 1.26 -3.63
CA PHE A 29 -10.29 2.35 -4.41
C PHE A 29 -11.57 1.84 -5.08
N ILE A 30 -12.71 2.38 -4.70
CA ILE A 30 -14.02 2.07 -5.29
C ILE A 30 -14.33 3.12 -6.35
N TYR A 31 -14.53 2.67 -7.59
CA TYR A 31 -14.89 3.51 -8.73
C TYR A 31 -16.37 3.28 -9.09
N PRO A 32 -17.26 4.23 -8.78
CA PRO A 32 -18.69 4.08 -9.06
C PRO A 32 -19.00 3.93 -10.56
N ASP A 33 -18.15 4.49 -11.41
CA ASP A 33 -18.21 4.40 -12.87
C ASP A 33 -16.87 3.84 -13.38
N PRO A 34 -16.84 2.61 -13.95
CA PRO A 34 -15.62 1.98 -14.46
C PRO A 34 -14.92 2.77 -15.57
N SER A 35 -15.66 3.63 -16.28
CA SER A 35 -15.10 4.49 -17.33
C SER A 35 -14.48 5.78 -16.78
N ASN A 36 -14.76 6.14 -15.52
CA ASN A 36 -14.30 7.37 -14.88
C ASN A 36 -13.37 7.09 -13.69
N THR A 37 -12.07 7.02 -13.97
CA THR A 37 -11.04 6.77 -12.96
C THR A 37 -10.70 7.97 -12.08
N LYS A 38 -11.29 9.15 -12.34
CA LYS A 38 -11.02 10.36 -11.54
C LYS A 38 -11.88 10.44 -10.28
N ARG A 39 -12.99 9.70 -10.23
CA ARG A 39 -13.92 9.68 -9.09
C ARG A 39 -13.84 8.33 -8.40
N PHE A 40 -13.35 8.35 -7.17
CA PHE A 40 -13.28 7.15 -6.36
C PHE A 40 -13.53 7.46 -4.89
N LEU A 41 -13.98 6.45 -4.16
CA LEU A 41 -13.97 6.41 -2.70
C LEU A 41 -12.80 5.52 -2.25
N ILE A 42 -12.07 5.93 -1.23
CA ILE A 42 -11.07 5.07 -0.58
C ILE A 42 -11.72 4.46 0.65
N LEU A 43 -11.69 3.13 0.76
CA LEU A 43 -12.00 2.44 2.01
C LEU A 43 -10.73 2.41 2.86
N GLU A 44 -10.82 2.82 4.11
CA GLU A 44 -9.66 2.98 5.00
C GLU A 44 -8.79 1.72 5.12
N ASP A 45 -7.52 1.99 5.41
CA ASP A 45 -6.35 1.46 4.73
C ASP A 45 -5.44 0.74 5.71
N THR A 46 -5.63 -0.57 5.93
CA THR A 46 -4.80 -1.33 6.89
C THR A 46 -4.71 -2.82 6.58
N THR A 47 -4.80 -3.23 5.32
CA THR A 47 -4.55 -4.65 4.98
C THR A 47 -3.14 -4.81 4.43
N LYS A 48 -2.38 -5.72 5.02
CA LYS A 48 -1.05 -6.14 4.51
C LYS A 48 -1.12 -7.13 3.36
N ASP A 49 -2.33 -7.39 2.85
CA ASP A 49 -2.60 -8.47 1.93
C ASP A 49 -3.56 -7.98 0.84
N LEU A 50 -3.10 -8.05 -0.40
CA LEU A 50 -3.89 -7.75 -1.59
C LEU A 50 -5.24 -8.49 -1.59
N LYS A 51 -5.26 -9.77 -1.19
CA LYS A 51 -6.48 -10.57 -1.17
C LYS A 51 -7.50 -9.99 -0.20
N LYS A 52 -7.05 -9.53 0.96
CA LYS A 52 -7.92 -8.91 1.97
C LYS A 52 -8.44 -7.55 1.50
N CYS A 53 -7.64 -6.78 0.77
CA CYS A 53 -8.10 -5.56 0.10
C CYS A 53 -9.21 -5.87 -0.93
N GLN A 54 -9.02 -6.90 -1.76
CA GLN A 54 -10.02 -7.31 -2.76
C GLN A 54 -11.31 -7.80 -2.12
N GLU A 55 -11.22 -8.58 -1.03
CA GLU A 55 -12.37 -9.07 -0.27
C GLU A 55 -13.15 -7.91 0.38
N LEU A 56 -12.44 -6.94 0.96
CA LEU A 56 -13.04 -5.73 1.52
C LEU A 56 -13.79 -4.95 0.44
N ALA A 57 -13.16 -4.71 -0.70
CA ALA A 57 -13.76 -3.96 -1.81
C ALA A 57 -15.01 -4.66 -2.35
N LYS A 58 -14.94 -5.98 -2.62
CA LYS A 58 -16.10 -6.77 -3.07
C LYS A 58 -17.23 -6.74 -2.05
N SER A 59 -16.92 -6.89 -0.77
CA SER A 59 -17.91 -6.87 0.30
C SER A 59 -18.63 -5.52 0.36
N TYR A 60 -17.89 -4.42 0.17
CA TYR A 60 -18.47 -3.08 0.08
C TYR A 60 -19.41 -2.94 -1.12
N LEU A 61 -18.99 -3.36 -2.32
CA LEU A 61 -19.82 -3.28 -3.53
C LEU A 61 -21.14 -4.05 -3.37
N ILE A 62 -21.09 -5.26 -2.80
CA ILE A 62 -22.27 -6.09 -2.53
C ILE A 62 -23.19 -5.39 -1.51
N LYS A 63 -22.62 -4.91 -0.40
CA LYS A 63 -23.39 -4.27 0.68
C LYS A 63 -24.14 -3.03 0.20
N GLU A 64 -23.52 -2.22 -0.65
CA GLU A 64 -24.08 -0.96 -1.14
C GLU A 64 -24.88 -1.14 -2.45
N ASN A 65 -25.05 -2.37 -2.95
CA ASN A 65 -25.73 -2.71 -4.21
C ASN A 65 -25.18 -1.92 -5.42
N LEU A 66 -23.85 -1.88 -5.55
CA LEU A 66 -23.15 -1.11 -6.58
C LEU A 66 -22.71 -2.02 -7.75
N ASP A 67 -23.68 -2.62 -8.46
CA ASP A 67 -23.41 -3.65 -9.48
C ASP A 67 -22.61 -3.17 -10.70
N LEU A 68 -22.67 -1.87 -11.00
CA LEU A 68 -21.94 -1.26 -12.12
C LEU A 68 -20.58 -0.70 -11.72
N ALA A 69 -20.30 -0.61 -10.41
CA ALA A 69 -19.05 -0.08 -9.93
C ALA A 69 -17.93 -1.11 -10.08
N THR A 70 -16.69 -0.63 -10.09
CA THR A 70 -15.49 -1.46 -10.04
C THR A 70 -14.60 -1.03 -8.90
N TYR A 71 -13.56 -1.81 -8.62
CA TYR A 71 -12.58 -1.47 -7.60
C TYR A 71 -11.15 -1.74 -8.08
N LYS A 72 -10.19 -1.12 -7.42
CA LYS A 72 -8.77 -1.48 -7.48
C LYS A 72 -8.16 -1.46 -6.09
N CYS A 73 -7.09 -2.18 -5.90
CA CYS A 73 -6.26 -2.21 -4.71
C CYS A 73 -4.90 -1.62 -5.04
N GLY A 74 -4.47 -0.61 -4.28
CA GLY A 74 -3.19 0.05 -4.49
C GLY A 74 -2.23 -0.15 -3.32
N LEU A 75 -0.96 -0.44 -3.62
CA LEU A 75 0.11 -0.62 -2.63
C LEU A 75 0.80 0.72 -2.34
N HIS A 76 1.01 1.02 -1.05
CA HIS A 76 1.74 2.21 -0.58
C HIS A 76 1.24 3.52 -1.20
N CYS A 77 -0.07 3.67 -1.28
CA CYS A 77 -0.67 4.85 -1.89
C CYS A 77 -0.45 6.11 -1.03
N VAL A 78 0.13 7.14 -1.63
CA VAL A 78 0.33 8.45 -1.01
C VAL A 78 -0.30 9.55 -1.87
N TYR A 79 -1.03 10.47 -1.23
CA TYR A 79 -1.59 11.62 -1.92
C TYR A 79 -0.48 12.59 -2.35
N ASN A 80 -0.39 12.85 -3.65
CA ASN A 80 0.54 13.82 -4.21
C ASN A 80 -0.16 15.18 -4.38
N GLU A 81 0.28 16.16 -3.61
CA GLU A 81 -0.32 17.51 -3.61
C GLU A 81 -0.20 18.26 -4.95
N LYS A 82 0.85 18.00 -5.74
CA LYS A 82 1.06 18.68 -7.02
C LYS A 82 0.16 18.10 -8.11
N LEU A 83 0.00 16.79 -8.11
CA LEU A 83 -0.82 16.06 -9.09
C LEU A 83 -2.29 16.00 -8.67
N LYS A 84 -2.58 16.32 -7.42
CA LYS A 84 -3.91 16.21 -6.80
C LYS A 84 -4.50 14.80 -6.95
N SER A 85 -3.65 13.79 -6.82
CA SER A 85 -4.00 12.38 -6.99
C SER A 85 -3.21 11.48 -6.05
N ASN A 86 -3.76 10.31 -5.71
CA ASN A 86 -3.00 9.26 -5.04
C ASN A 86 -2.07 8.59 -6.03
N ILE A 87 -0.83 8.38 -5.62
CA ILE A 87 0.20 7.65 -6.36
C ILE A 87 0.51 6.41 -5.54
N CYS A 88 0.35 5.24 -6.16
CA CYS A 88 0.61 3.94 -5.57
C CYS A 88 1.78 3.28 -6.29
N GLU A 89 2.54 2.46 -5.59
CA GLU A 89 3.65 1.68 -6.19
C GLU A 89 3.11 0.63 -7.17
N GLU A 90 2.00 0.00 -6.81
CA GLU A 90 1.30 -0.99 -7.62
C GLU A 90 -0.22 -0.77 -7.56
N MET A 91 -0.93 -1.13 -8.63
CA MET A 91 -2.40 -1.08 -8.72
C MET A 91 -2.93 -2.37 -9.35
N ASN A 92 -3.80 -3.08 -8.63
CA ASN A 92 -4.43 -4.35 -9.04
C ASN A 92 -5.96 -4.29 -9.04
#